data_AF-A0A7J3WX19-F1
#
_entry.id   AF-A0A7J3WX19-F1
#
_cell.length_a   1.000
_cell.length_b   1.000
_cell.length_c   1.000
_cell.angle_alpha   90.00
_cell.angle_beta   90.00
_cell.angle_gamma   90.00
#
_symmetry.space_group_name_H-M   'P 1'
#
loop_
_entity.id
_entity.type
_entity.pdbx_description
1 polymer ?
#
loop_
_entity_poly.entity_id
_entity_poly.type
_entity_poly.pdbx_seq_one_letter_code
_entity_poly.pdbx_strand_id
1 'polypeptide(L)'
;MPYKFTFDLTVVPKRFFRDLALVIDSRRLHMKTGRALRRLVDKFKLSEIVGLDVSDVLLVLEDLVDIYIKNLAYRSEFIKSRKKVLFLPHCARKYIDYRCKAEFDPDIPTYRCGRCSDDCQINQATRIAGELGYDVYVVPGGSCIPNIIKRFGYDGVVGVACGEEIKLASIYLDQKGLPAQAVP
;
A
#
# COMPACT_ATOMS: atom_id res chain seq x y z
N MET A 1 16.85 31.90 11.33
CA MET A 1 15.88 30.81 11.07
C MET A 1 14.58 31.13 11.79
N PRO A 2 13.40 30.86 11.18
CA PRO A 2 12.09 31.23 11.75
C PRO A 2 11.69 30.44 13.01
N TYR A 3 12.50 29.48 13.44
CA TYR A 3 12.28 28.70 14.66
C TYR A 3 13.56 28.65 15.51
N LYS A 4 13.36 28.60 16.84
CA LYS A 4 14.45 28.51 17.85
C LYS A 4 14.88 27.08 18.17
N PHE A 5 14.40 26.08 17.42
CA PHE A 5 14.67 24.68 17.70
C PHE A 5 15.02 23.92 16.43
N THR A 6 15.87 22.92 16.59
CA THR A 6 16.14 21.90 15.59
C THR A 6 15.04 20.84 15.67
N PHE A 7 14.34 20.61 14.56
CA PHE A 7 13.38 19.51 14.43
C PHE A 7 14.15 18.18 14.35
N ASP A 8 14.60 17.68 15.50
CA ASP A 8 15.17 16.35 15.59
C ASP A 8 14.10 15.36 16.04
N LEU A 9 13.40 14.78 15.07
CA LEU A 9 12.37 13.77 15.30
C LEU A 9 12.94 12.40 15.64
N THR A 10 14.26 12.20 15.57
CA THR A 10 14.88 10.90 15.92
C THR A 10 14.83 10.61 17.43
N VAL A 11 14.68 11.65 18.25
CA VAL A 11 14.56 11.56 19.71
C VAL A 11 13.14 11.19 20.16
N VAL A 12 12.15 11.31 19.28
CA VAL A 12 10.75 11.04 19.60
C VAL A 12 10.46 9.53 19.54
N PRO A 13 9.89 8.92 20.60
CA PRO A 13 9.63 7.49 20.63
C PRO A 13 8.73 7.03 19.47
N LYS A 14 9.08 5.93 18.79
CA LYS A 14 8.25 5.31 17.74
C LYS A 14 6.80 5.06 18.19
N ARG A 15 6.60 4.83 19.50
CA ARG A 15 5.29 4.67 20.12
C ARG A 15 4.40 5.91 20.00
N PHE A 16 4.96 7.10 20.17
CA PHE A 16 4.23 8.36 19.99
C PHE A 16 3.74 8.51 18.55
N PHE A 17 4.59 8.28 17.56
CA PHE A 17 4.18 8.36 16.15
C PHE A 17 3.11 7.34 15.80
N ARG A 18 3.19 6.12 16.34
CA ARG A 18 2.15 5.11 16.16
C ARG A 18 0.83 5.53 16.79
N ASP A 19 0.85 6.00 18.03
CA ASP A 19 -0.37 6.39 18.74
C ASP A 19 -1.00 7.64 18.08
N LEU A 20 -0.17 8.57 17.58
CA LEU A 20 -0.60 9.70 16.76
C LEU A 20 -1.19 9.24 15.42
N ALA A 21 -0.56 8.29 14.74
CA ALA A 21 -1.07 7.70 13.50
C ALA A 21 -2.45 7.07 13.71
N LEU A 22 -2.66 6.33 14.81
CA LEU A 22 -3.96 5.76 15.18
C LEU A 22 -5.04 6.84 15.38
N VAL A 23 -4.70 7.96 16.02
CA VAL A 23 -5.65 9.08 16.22
C VAL A 23 -5.96 9.80 14.91
N ILE A 24 -4.96 10.02 14.07
CA ILE A 24 -5.13 10.68 12.76
C ILE A 24 -5.99 9.81 11.84
N ASP A 25 -5.76 8.50 11.83
CA ASP A 25 -6.49 7.54 11.02
C ASP A 25 -7.96 7.40 11.48
N SER A 26 -8.17 7.12 12.77
CA SER A 26 -9.51 6.96 13.35
C SER A 26 -10.43 8.17 13.13
N ARG A 27 -9.87 9.37 13.04
CA ARG A 27 -10.61 10.61 12.79
C ARG A 27 -10.62 11.05 11.33
N ARG A 28 -9.97 10.30 10.42
CA ARG A 28 -9.75 10.65 9.01
C ARG A 28 -9.26 12.10 8.83
N LEU A 29 -8.38 12.55 9.73
CA LEU A 29 -7.93 13.95 9.77
C LEU A 29 -7.06 14.28 8.57
N HIS A 30 -6.22 13.33 8.13
CA HIS A 30 -5.40 13.44 6.92
C HIS A 30 -6.27 13.79 5.69
N MET A 31 -7.41 13.10 5.50
CA MET A 31 -8.35 13.37 4.41
C MET A 31 -9.05 14.74 4.52
N LYS A 32 -9.28 15.25 5.73
CA LYS A 32 -9.90 16.57 5.93
C LYS A 32 -8.93 17.68 5.58
N THR A 33 -7.69 17.56 6.04
CA THR A 33 -6.62 18.53 5.76
C THR A 33 -6.30 18.57 4.27
N GLY A 34 -6.18 17.41 3.62
CA GLY A 34 -5.96 17.30 2.18
C GLY A 34 -7.01 18.01 1.34
N ARG A 35 -8.30 17.77 1.64
CA ARG A 35 -9.42 18.49 0.99
C ARG A 35 -9.37 20.01 1.17
N ALA A 36 -8.95 20.48 2.35
CA ALA A 36 -8.80 21.92 2.59
C ALA A 36 -7.65 22.49 1.76
N LEU A 37 -6.52 21.78 1.67
CA LEU A 37 -5.36 22.18 0.88
C LEU A 37 -5.70 22.26 -0.62
N ARG A 38 -6.40 21.26 -1.16
CA ARG A 38 -6.86 21.26 -2.56
C ARG A 38 -7.73 22.46 -2.89
N ARG A 39 -8.70 22.78 -2.02
CA ARG A 39 -9.51 23.99 -2.18
C ARG A 39 -8.67 25.26 -2.24
N LEU A 40 -7.56 25.34 -1.50
CA LEU A 40 -6.66 26.49 -1.55
C LEU A 40 -5.86 26.49 -2.87
N VAL A 41 -5.32 25.34 -3.29
CA VAL A 41 -4.59 25.22 -4.56
C VAL A 41 -5.44 25.63 -5.75
N ASP A 42 -6.67 25.13 -5.82
CA ASP A 42 -7.63 25.48 -6.87
C ASP A 42 -8.01 26.97 -6.80
N LYS A 43 -8.34 27.47 -5.59
CA LYS A 43 -8.74 28.87 -5.39
C LYS A 43 -7.65 29.87 -5.81
N PHE A 44 -6.39 29.52 -5.58
CA PHE A 44 -5.25 30.39 -5.90
C PHE A 44 -4.60 30.07 -7.25
N LYS A 45 -5.16 29.15 -8.05
CA LYS A 45 -4.61 28.75 -9.36
C LYS A 45 -3.12 28.43 -9.30
N LEU A 46 -2.67 27.80 -8.22
CA LEU A 46 -1.24 27.58 -7.97
C LEU A 46 -0.61 26.64 -9.02
N SER A 47 -1.39 25.76 -9.64
CA SER A 47 -0.96 24.91 -10.76
C SER A 47 -0.56 25.71 -11.99
N GLU A 48 -1.26 26.81 -12.31
CA GLU A 48 -0.94 27.72 -13.42
C GLU A 48 0.37 28.49 -13.17
N ILE A 49 0.67 28.79 -11.89
CA ILE A 49 1.86 29.55 -11.48
C ILE A 49 3.11 28.67 -11.44
N VAL A 50 2.98 27.42 -11.00
CA VAL A 50 4.11 26.50 -10.75
C VAL A 50 4.43 25.62 -11.96
N GLY A 51 3.56 25.55 -12.97
CA GLY A 51 3.79 24.76 -14.19
C GLY A 51 3.75 23.24 -13.97
N LEU A 52 3.20 22.81 -12.84
CA LEU A 52 2.95 21.43 -12.44
C LEU A 52 1.47 21.33 -12.07
N ASP A 53 0.82 20.20 -12.34
CA ASP A 53 -0.51 19.94 -11.77
C ASP A 53 -0.35 19.67 -10.26
N VAL A 54 -0.29 20.77 -9.50
CA VAL A 54 -0.12 20.76 -8.03
C VAL A 54 -1.21 19.91 -7.36
N SER A 55 -2.39 19.78 -7.98
CA SER A 55 -3.49 18.99 -7.44
C SER A 55 -3.21 17.48 -7.53
N ASP A 56 -2.60 17.00 -8.61
CA ASP A 56 -2.18 15.61 -8.74
C ASP A 56 -1.03 15.26 -7.80
N VAL A 57 -0.04 16.15 -7.67
CA VAL A 57 1.08 15.97 -6.73
C VAL A 57 0.56 15.88 -5.29
N LEU A 58 -0.39 16.75 -4.91
CA LEU A 58 -1.02 16.70 -3.61
C LEU A 58 -1.81 15.40 -3.40
N LEU A 59 -2.52 14.92 -4.42
CA LEU A 59 -3.27 13.67 -4.33
C LEU A 59 -2.35 12.48 -4.07
N VAL A 60 -1.23 12.38 -4.79
CA VAL A 60 -0.23 11.33 -4.57
C VAL A 60 0.37 11.45 -3.17
N LEU A 61 0.71 12.66 -2.71
CA LEU A 61 1.26 12.87 -1.36
C LEU A 61 0.27 12.47 -0.26
N GLU A 62 -1.00 12.83 -0.42
CA GLU A 62 -2.06 12.42 0.51
C GLU A 62 -2.19 10.90 0.55
N ASP A 63 -2.28 10.23 -0.59
CA ASP A 63 -2.39 8.78 -0.65
C ASP A 63 -1.16 8.08 -0.01
N LEU A 64 0.06 8.58 -0.24
CA LEU A 64 1.28 8.04 0.38
C LEU A 64 1.30 8.21 1.91
N VAL A 65 0.88 9.39 2.40
CA VAL A 65 0.78 9.65 3.84
C VAL A 65 -0.24 8.73 4.48
N ASP A 66 -1.40 8.54 3.85
CA ASP A 66 -2.46 7.66 4.32
C ASP A 66 -1.98 6.21 4.41
N ILE A 67 -1.31 5.73 3.36
CA ILE A 67 -0.69 4.39 3.32
C ILE A 67 0.31 4.23 4.47
N TYR A 68 1.19 5.21 4.68
CA TYR A 68 2.20 5.14 5.73
C TYR A 68 1.58 5.11 7.13
N ILE A 69 0.56 5.94 7.37
CA ILE A 69 -0.17 5.98 8.64
C ILE A 69 -0.86 4.64 8.91
N LYS A 70 -1.56 4.08 7.93
CA LYS A 70 -2.23 2.78 8.07
C LYS A 70 -1.25 1.65 8.31
N ASN A 71 -0.12 1.64 7.59
CA ASN A 71 0.94 0.66 7.83
C ASN A 71 1.43 0.71 9.28
N LEU A 72 1.68 1.91 9.83
CA LEU A 72 2.07 2.07 11.22
C LEU A 72 1.00 1.60 12.20
N ALA A 73 -0.26 1.93 11.95
CA ALA A 73 -1.40 1.54 12.78
C ALA A 73 -1.52 0.00 12.87
N TYR A 74 -1.58 -0.67 11.71
CA TYR A 74 -1.77 -2.12 11.64
C TYR A 74 -0.51 -2.96 11.88
N ARG A 75 0.68 -2.33 11.98
CA ARG A 75 1.96 -3.04 12.07
C ARG A 75 1.98 -4.10 13.16
N SER A 76 1.47 -3.77 14.34
CA SER A 76 1.56 -4.66 15.51
C SER A 76 0.62 -5.87 15.41
N GLU A 77 -0.54 -5.71 14.80
CA GLU A 77 -1.51 -6.77 14.55
C GLU A 77 -1.03 -7.65 13.40
N PHE A 78 -0.52 -7.03 12.32
CA PHE A 78 0.05 -7.75 11.18
C PHE A 78 1.21 -8.68 11.58
N ILE A 79 2.08 -8.26 12.50
CA ILE A 79 3.17 -9.13 12.98
C ILE A 79 2.61 -10.40 13.62
N LYS A 80 1.51 -10.28 14.38
CA LYS A 80 0.87 -11.37 15.12
C LYS A 80 0.05 -12.31 14.23
N SER A 81 -0.27 -11.92 12.99
CA SER A 81 -0.96 -12.75 12.01
C SER A 81 -0.20 -14.06 11.76
N ARG A 82 -0.92 -15.18 11.72
CA ARG A 82 -0.33 -16.53 11.55
C ARG A 82 -0.22 -16.93 10.10
N LYS A 83 -1.22 -16.63 9.28
CA LYS A 83 -1.30 -17.01 7.86
C LYS A 83 -1.33 -15.75 7.00
N LYS A 84 -0.16 -15.43 6.44
CA LYS A 84 0.05 -14.20 5.69
C LYS A 84 0.04 -14.44 4.19
N VAL A 85 -0.46 -13.46 3.45
CA VAL A 85 -0.49 -13.46 1.98
C VAL A 85 0.14 -12.18 1.43
N LEU A 86 0.86 -12.32 0.33
CA LEU A 86 1.39 -11.22 -0.47
C LEU A 86 0.66 -11.16 -1.81
N PHE A 87 0.02 -10.02 -2.09
CA PHE A 87 -0.53 -9.69 -3.39
C PHE A 87 0.43 -8.78 -4.15
N LEU A 88 0.80 -9.20 -5.36
CA LEU A 88 1.68 -8.47 -6.26
C LEU A 88 0.92 -8.04 -7.52
N PRO A 89 1.25 -6.88 -8.12
CA PRO A 89 0.49 -6.38 -9.25
C PRO A 89 1.04 -6.97 -10.54
N HIS A 90 0.15 -7.45 -11.41
CA HIS A 90 0.49 -7.99 -12.73
C HIS A 90 1.28 -6.99 -13.60
N CYS A 91 1.00 -5.69 -13.47
CA CYS A 91 1.68 -4.64 -14.24
C CYS A 91 3.16 -4.45 -13.85
N ALA A 92 3.59 -4.88 -12.66
CA ALA A 92 4.98 -4.79 -12.23
C ALA A 92 5.82 -6.01 -12.66
N ARG A 93 5.25 -6.94 -13.45
CA ARG A 93 6.04 -7.99 -14.08
C ARG A 93 7.03 -7.36 -15.05
N LYS A 94 8.28 -7.82 -15.00
CA LYS A 94 9.36 -7.33 -15.88
C LYS A 94 9.02 -7.47 -17.36
N TYR A 95 8.36 -8.58 -17.70
CA TYR A 95 7.87 -8.86 -19.05
C TYR A 95 6.38 -9.18 -18.97
N ILE A 96 5.61 -8.64 -19.92
CA ILE A 96 4.18 -8.95 -20.11
C ILE A 96 3.97 -9.98 -21.24
N ASP A 97 5.01 -10.24 -22.02
CA ASP A 97 5.04 -11.21 -23.11
C ASP A 97 5.56 -12.60 -22.66
N TYR A 98 5.84 -13.45 -23.65
CA TYR A 98 6.28 -14.84 -23.49
C TYR A 98 7.58 -15.03 -22.69
N ARG A 99 8.37 -13.98 -22.47
CA ARG A 99 9.57 -14.05 -21.63
C ARG A 99 9.22 -14.21 -20.15
N CYS A 100 8.02 -13.82 -19.76
CA CYS A 100 7.50 -14.07 -18.43
C CYS A 100 7.08 -15.53 -18.29
N LYS A 101 7.67 -16.24 -17.34
CA LYS A 101 7.33 -17.64 -17.00
C LYS A 101 6.16 -17.73 -16.01
N ALA A 102 5.38 -16.67 -15.85
CA ALA A 102 4.27 -16.68 -14.90
C ALA A 102 3.10 -17.48 -15.48
N GLU A 103 2.55 -18.40 -14.71
CA GLU A 103 1.46 -19.28 -15.12
C GLU A 103 0.14 -18.80 -14.52
N PHE A 104 -0.89 -18.66 -15.37
CA PHE A 104 -2.22 -18.26 -14.90
C PHE A 104 -2.97 -19.46 -14.32
N ASP A 105 -3.52 -19.27 -13.13
CA ASP A 105 -4.42 -20.23 -12.49
C ASP A 105 -5.88 -19.77 -12.72
N PRO A 106 -6.71 -20.52 -13.48
CA PRO A 106 -8.09 -20.15 -13.73
C PRO A 106 -9.02 -20.35 -12.52
N ASP A 107 -8.68 -21.23 -11.57
CA ASP A 107 -9.51 -21.50 -10.38
C ASP A 107 -9.39 -20.38 -9.34
N ILE A 108 -8.27 -19.67 -9.37
CA ILE A 108 -7.98 -18.49 -8.56
C ILE A 108 -7.36 -17.48 -9.52
N PRO A 109 -8.16 -16.59 -10.17
CA PRO A 109 -7.79 -15.84 -11.37
C PRO A 109 -6.59 -14.89 -11.14
N THR A 110 -5.41 -15.49 -11.09
CA THR A 110 -4.14 -14.95 -10.61
C THR A 110 -3.01 -15.69 -11.30
N TYR A 111 -1.82 -15.11 -11.27
CA TYR A 111 -0.63 -15.74 -11.80
C TYR A 111 0.26 -16.24 -10.66
N ARG A 112 0.86 -17.41 -10.87
CA ARG A 112 2.00 -17.90 -10.09
C ARG A 112 3.30 -17.49 -10.79
N CYS A 113 4.22 -16.89 -10.05
CA CYS A 113 5.51 -16.46 -10.62
C CYS A 113 6.42 -17.66 -10.89
N GLY A 114 6.74 -17.93 -12.18
CA GLY A 114 7.71 -18.96 -12.58
C GLY A 114 9.16 -18.48 -12.69
N ARG A 115 9.52 -17.38 -12.00
CA ARG A 115 10.92 -16.90 -11.83
C ARG A 115 11.68 -16.70 -13.16
N CYS A 116 11.21 -15.78 -13.99
CA CYS A 116 11.79 -15.56 -15.32
C CYS A 116 13.22 -14.99 -15.33
N SER A 117 13.58 -14.16 -14.34
CA SER A 117 14.90 -13.51 -14.22
C SER A 117 15.15 -13.02 -12.79
N ASP A 118 16.42 -12.94 -12.37
CA ASP A 118 16.81 -12.59 -10.99
C ASP A 118 16.64 -11.10 -10.64
N ASP A 119 16.63 -10.23 -11.64
CA ASP A 119 16.38 -8.79 -11.52
C ASP A 119 14.89 -8.42 -11.65
N CYS A 120 13.99 -9.41 -11.83
CA CYS A 120 12.55 -9.16 -11.81
C CYS A 120 12.06 -8.95 -10.37
N GLN A 121 11.52 -7.76 -10.08
CA GLN A 121 11.00 -7.42 -8.75
C GLN A 121 9.91 -8.38 -8.26
N ILE A 122 9.03 -8.87 -9.15
CA ILE A 122 8.03 -9.88 -8.80
C ILE A 122 8.69 -11.20 -8.35
N ASN A 123 9.75 -11.65 -9.04
CA ASN A 123 10.51 -12.84 -8.65
C ASN A 123 11.18 -12.63 -7.28
N GLN A 124 11.86 -11.49 -7.11
CA GLN A 124 12.52 -11.14 -5.85
C GLN A 124 11.53 -11.11 -4.68
N ALA A 125 10.41 -10.42 -4.84
CA ALA A 125 9.35 -10.35 -3.84
C ALA A 125 8.74 -11.73 -3.54
N THR A 126 8.50 -12.53 -4.58
CA THR A 126 7.98 -13.90 -4.42
C THR A 126 8.95 -14.78 -3.62
N ARG A 127 10.26 -14.69 -3.89
CA ARG A 127 11.28 -15.44 -3.14
C ARG A 127 11.32 -15.02 -1.67
N ILE A 128 11.39 -13.72 -1.40
CA ILE A 128 11.43 -13.18 -0.04
C ILE A 128 10.17 -13.59 0.73
N ALA A 129 9.00 -13.48 0.11
CA ALA A 129 7.74 -13.88 0.72
C ALA A 129 7.69 -15.39 1.00
N GLY A 130 8.17 -16.22 0.07
CA GLY A 130 8.27 -17.66 0.27
C GLY A 130 9.20 -18.05 1.43
N GLU A 131 10.36 -17.39 1.56
CA GLU A 131 11.29 -17.57 2.69
C GLU A 131 10.66 -17.20 4.04
N LEU A 132 9.74 -16.23 4.04
CA LEU A 132 8.97 -15.82 5.21
C LEU A 132 7.69 -16.67 5.45
N GLY A 133 7.42 -17.65 4.57
CA GLY A 133 6.25 -18.54 4.67
C GLY A 133 4.93 -17.90 4.22
N TYR A 134 4.97 -16.91 3.33
CA TYR A 134 3.77 -16.23 2.84
C TYR A 134 3.30 -16.90 1.56
N ASP A 135 1.98 -17.03 1.41
CA ASP A 135 1.39 -17.37 0.12
C ASP A 135 1.45 -16.14 -0.81
N VAL A 136 1.75 -16.34 -2.10
CA VAL A 136 1.96 -15.24 -3.05
C VAL A 136 1.04 -15.37 -4.25
N TYR A 137 0.34 -14.30 -4.58
CA TYR A 137 -0.50 -14.21 -5.76
C TYR A 137 -0.15 -12.96 -6.57
N VAL A 138 0.12 -13.13 -7.86
CA VAL A 138 0.25 -12.01 -8.79
C VAL A 138 -1.13 -11.76 -9.40
N VAL A 139 -1.75 -10.64 -9.06
CA VAL A 139 -3.15 -10.35 -9.40
C VAL A 139 -3.24 -9.42 -10.61
N PRO A 140 -4.13 -9.71 -11.58
CA PRO A 140 -4.43 -8.77 -12.68
C PRO A 140 -5.22 -7.54 -12.21
N GLY A 141 -5.92 -7.66 -11.08
CA GLY A 141 -6.65 -6.58 -10.40
C GLY A 141 -7.18 -7.06 -9.05
N GLY A 142 -7.61 -6.13 -8.18
CA GLY A 142 -7.96 -6.43 -6.78
C GLY A 142 -9.34 -7.05 -6.57
N SER A 143 -10.17 -7.17 -7.60
CA SER A 143 -11.52 -7.77 -7.49
C SER A 143 -11.52 -9.22 -6.99
N CYS A 144 -10.42 -9.96 -7.20
CA CYS A 144 -10.28 -11.34 -6.74
C CYS A 144 -9.79 -11.46 -5.27
N ILE A 145 -9.23 -10.40 -4.70
CA ILE A 145 -8.60 -10.40 -3.36
C ILE A 145 -9.58 -10.85 -2.26
N PRO A 146 -10.82 -10.32 -2.16
CA PRO A 146 -11.77 -10.74 -1.14
C PRO A 146 -12.05 -12.24 -1.13
N ASN A 147 -12.16 -12.84 -2.32
CA ASN A 147 -12.45 -14.26 -2.48
C ASN A 147 -11.25 -15.12 -2.07
N ILE A 148 -10.03 -14.70 -2.42
CA ILE A 148 -8.79 -15.39 -2.04
C ILE A 148 -8.63 -15.38 -0.51
N ILE A 149 -8.77 -14.21 0.10
CA ILE A 149 -8.68 -14.05 1.56
C ILE A 149 -9.68 -14.95 2.28
N LYS A 150 -10.94 -14.92 1.86
CA LYS A 150 -12.00 -15.73 2.48
C LYS A 150 -11.79 -17.23 2.25
N ARG A 151 -11.39 -17.65 1.04
CA ARG A 151 -11.22 -19.06 0.67
C ARG A 151 -10.09 -19.72 1.44
N PHE A 152 -8.97 -19.01 1.63
CA PHE A 152 -7.77 -19.58 2.24
C PHE A 152 -7.54 -19.15 3.68
N GLY A 153 -8.37 -18.26 4.23
CA GLY A 153 -8.36 -17.88 5.64
C GLY A 153 -7.12 -17.10 6.06
N TYR A 154 -6.70 -16.12 5.24
CA TYR A 154 -5.56 -15.26 5.56
C TYR A 154 -5.93 -14.25 6.65
N ASP A 155 -5.04 -14.08 7.63
CA ASP A 155 -5.21 -13.15 8.76
C ASP A 155 -4.17 -12.01 8.78
N GLY A 156 -3.31 -11.94 7.76
CA GLY A 156 -2.41 -10.82 7.52
C GLY A 156 -2.16 -10.62 6.03
N VAL A 157 -2.24 -9.39 5.55
CA VAL A 157 -2.16 -9.08 4.11
C VAL A 157 -1.02 -8.12 3.85
N VAL A 158 -0.19 -8.43 2.84
CA VAL A 158 0.70 -7.46 2.21
C VAL A 158 0.21 -7.20 0.80
N GLY A 159 0.00 -5.94 0.44
CA GLY A 159 -0.42 -5.54 -0.90
C GLY A 159 0.61 -4.62 -1.55
N VAL A 160 1.09 -4.98 -2.74
CA VAL A 160 1.91 -4.09 -3.57
C VAL A 160 1.05 -3.66 -4.75
N ALA A 161 0.78 -2.36 -4.88
CA ALA A 161 -0.02 -1.82 -5.99
C ALA A 161 0.09 -0.29 -6.05
N CYS A 162 -0.49 0.34 -7.08
CA CYS A 162 -0.63 1.79 -7.10
C CYS A 162 -1.55 2.29 -5.97
N GLY A 163 -1.48 3.58 -5.65
CA GLY A 163 -2.26 4.20 -4.58
C GLY A 163 -3.77 3.99 -4.70
N GLU A 164 -4.32 4.03 -5.92
CA GLU A 164 -5.74 3.80 -6.17
C GLU A 164 -6.18 2.38 -5.78
N GLU A 165 -5.46 1.36 -6.22
CA GLU A 165 -5.77 -0.03 -5.92
C GLU A 165 -5.60 -0.33 -4.41
N ILE A 166 -4.57 0.25 -3.78
CA ILE A 166 -4.36 0.14 -2.33
C ILE A 166 -5.55 0.74 -1.57
N LYS A 167 -6.06 1.89 -2.01
CA LYS A 167 -7.19 2.57 -1.38
C LYS A 167 -8.47 1.74 -1.47
N LEU A 168 -8.76 1.15 -2.63
CA LEU A 168 -9.89 0.24 -2.83
C LEU A 168 -9.78 -1.00 -1.95
N ALA A 169 -8.62 -1.65 -1.94
CA ALA A 169 -8.36 -2.81 -1.10
C ALA A 169 -8.47 -2.47 0.40
N SER A 170 -7.95 -1.30 0.81
CA SER A 170 -7.97 -0.86 2.20
C SER A 170 -9.39 -0.71 2.74
N ILE A 171 -10.36 -0.22 1.96
CA ILE A 171 -11.76 -0.12 2.39
C ILE A 171 -12.30 -1.49 2.78
N TYR A 172 -12.04 -2.51 1.95
CA TYR A 172 -12.46 -3.88 2.22
C TYR A 172 -11.76 -4.46 3.45
N LEU A 173 -10.44 -4.29 3.56
CA LEU A 173 -9.65 -4.82 4.67
C LEU A 173 -10.04 -4.18 6.00
N ASP A 174 -10.27 -2.86 6.03
CA ASP A 174 -10.73 -2.13 7.21
C ASP A 174 -12.11 -2.63 7.67
N GLN A 175 -13.05 -2.85 6.73
CA GLN A 175 -14.38 -3.41 7.04
C GLN A 175 -14.31 -4.82 7.64
N LYS A 176 -13.25 -5.58 7.34
CA LYS A 176 -13.01 -6.92 7.88
C LYS A 176 -12.09 -6.93 9.10
N GLY A 177 -11.55 -5.79 9.50
CA GLY A 177 -10.55 -5.70 10.57
C GLY A 177 -9.30 -6.54 10.27
N LEU A 178 -8.93 -6.67 8.98
CA LEU A 178 -7.78 -7.45 8.57
C LEU A 178 -6.53 -6.57 8.60
N PRO A 179 -5.51 -6.92 9.40
CA PRO A 179 -4.30 -6.13 9.47
C PRO A 179 -3.52 -6.25 8.16
N ALA A 180 -3.24 -5.09 7.56
CA ALA A 180 -2.62 -4.99 6.26
C ALA A 180 -1.35 -4.14 6.27
N GLN A 181 -0.42 -4.43 5.37
CA GLN A 181 0.72 -3.58 5.05
C GLN A 181 0.72 -3.34 3.54
N ALA A 182 0.71 -2.08 3.13
CA ALA A 182 0.70 -1.71 1.72
C ALA A 182 2.04 -1.11 1.29
N VAL A 183 2.48 -1.45 0.08
CA VAL A 183 3.67 -0.89 -0.57
C VAL A 183 3.22 -0.25 -1.87
N PRO A 184 3.22 1.09 -1.96
CA PRO A 184 2.85 1.82 -3.18
C PRO A 184 3.88 1.67 -4.30
#